data_AF-A0A534P4Z9-F1
#
_entry.id   AF-A0A534P4Z9-F1
#
_cell.length_a   1.000
_cell.length_b   1.000
_cell.length_c   1.000
_cell.angle_alpha   90.00
_cell.angle_beta   90.00
_cell.angle_gamma   90.00
#
_symmetry.space_group_name_H-M   'P 1'
#
loop_
_entity.id
_entity.type
_entity.pdbx_description
1 polymer ?
#
loop_
_entity_poly.entity_id
_entity_poly.type
_entity_poly.pdbx_seq_one_letter_code
_entity_poly.pdbx_strand_id
1 'polypeptide(L)'
;MALAAVYFGPVVFLLATAVLVVGLWKGWNLGGVLYVAVAVLAGLGTRFAGAQGRPLLVGFAAETERVEENARDKLARKNLDLIVANEVSQGFAGDENRVVVLGRDGGRAELAGTKRAVADALWDRIRALL
;
A
#
# COMPACT_ATOMS: atom_id res chain seq x y z
N MET A 1 13.91 11.69 15.07
CA MET A 1 12.48 11.30 15.21
C MET A 1 12.24 10.07 14.35
N ALA A 2 11.86 8.96 14.99
CA ALA A 2 11.77 7.64 14.37
C ALA A 2 10.54 7.53 13.44
N LEU A 3 10.76 7.09 12.21
CA LEU A 3 9.68 6.71 11.30
C LEU A 3 9.12 5.36 11.79
N ALA A 4 7.88 5.35 12.28
CA ALA A 4 7.23 4.13 12.74
C ALA A 4 6.77 3.31 11.52
N ALA A 5 7.65 2.45 11.00
CA ALA A 5 7.18 1.23 10.34
C ALA A 5 6.60 0.34 11.45
N VAL A 6 5.32 -0.01 11.33
CA VAL A 6 4.70 -0.91 12.30
C VAL A 6 5.02 -2.32 11.83
N TYR A 7 5.97 -2.95 12.53
CA TYR A 7 6.39 -4.33 12.30
C TYR A 7 5.43 -5.27 13.02
N PHE A 8 4.80 -6.16 12.26
CA PHE A 8 4.09 -7.33 12.81
C PHE A 8 4.69 -8.58 12.15
N GLY A 9 5.76 -9.14 12.74
CA GLY A 9 6.42 -10.33 12.20
C GLY A 9 7.09 -10.10 10.83
N PRO A 10 7.04 -11.06 9.88
CA PRO A 10 7.67 -10.92 8.56
C PRO A 10 6.98 -9.91 7.62
N VAL A 11 5.94 -9.22 8.10
CA VAL A 11 5.15 -8.26 7.31
C VAL A 11 5.47 -6.83 7.74
N VAL A 12 5.84 -6.00 6.75
CA VAL A 12 6.05 -4.56 6.94
C VAL A 12 4.86 -3.79 6.38
N PHE A 13 4.03 -3.21 7.25
CA PHE A 13 3.00 -2.25 6.87
C PHE A 13 3.54 -0.82 7.02
N LEU A 14 3.55 -0.06 5.92
CA LEU A 14 3.87 1.37 6.00
C LEU A 14 2.58 2.19 6.08
N LEU A 15 2.23 2.58 7.30
CA LEU A 15 1.16 3.53 7.68
C LEU A 15 1.25 4.91 7.00
N ALA A 16 2.34 5.17 6.27
CA ALA A 16 2.62 6.47 5.71
C ALA A 16 1.52 6.98 4.78
N THR A 17 0.86 6.11 4.00
CA THR A 17 -0.26 6.52 3.14
C THR A 17 -1.49 6.94 3.96
N ALA A 18 -1.77 6.26 5.08
CA ALA A 18 -2.88 6.62 5.98
C ALA A 18 -2.62 7.93 6.74
N VAL A 19 -1.38 8.13 7.22
CA VAL A 19 -0.95 9.42 7.83
C VAL A 19 -0.99 10.54 6.81
N LEU A 20 -0.70 10.25 5.53
CA LEU A 20 -0.78 11.22 4.44
C LEU A 20 -2.21 11.72 4.21
N VAL A 21 -3.17 10.79 4.11
CA VAL A 21 -4.58 11.09 3.84
C VAL A 21 -5.17 11.91 4.98
N VAL A 22 -4.86 11.56 6.24
CA VAL A 22 -5.32 12.31 7.41
C VAL A 22 -4.66 13.69 7.51
N GLY A 23 -3.35 13.78 7.27
CA GLY A 23 -2.64 15.07 7.38
C GLY A 23 -2.94 16.04 6.25
N LEU A 24 -3.20 15.56 5.02
CA LEU A 24 -3.69 16.40 3.91
C LEU A 24 -5.08 16.98 4.23
N TRP A 25 -5.97 16.17 4.83
CA TRP A 25 -7.31 16.62 5.23
C TRP A 25 -7.28 17.63 6.39
N LYS A 26 -6.24 17.59 7.23
CA LYS A 26 -6.02 18.53 8.35
C LYS A 26 -5.09 19.71 8.00
N GLY A 27 -4.68 19.86 6.74
CA GLY A 27 -3.85 20.99 6.29
C GLY A 27 -2.40 20.96 6.77
N TRP A 28 -1.86 19.78 7.11
CA TRP A 28 -0.47 19.63 7.54
C TRP A 28 0.49 19.69 6.35
N ASN A 29 1.62 20.41 6.49
CA ASN A 29 2.70 20.36 5.50
C ASN A 29 3.48 19.05 5.65
N LEU A 30 3.16 18.08 4.79
CA LEU A 30 3.69 16.72 4.83
C LEU A 30 4.80 16.45 3.81
N GLY A 31 5.33 17.48 3.12
CA GLY A 31 6.29 17.29 2.02
C GLY A 31 7.50 16.42 2.39
N GLY A 32 8.04 16.60 3.61
CA GLY A 32 9.15 15.78 4.12
C GLY A 32 8.75 14.35 4.51
N VAL A 33 7.53 14.14 5.02
CA VAL A 33 7.03 12.82 5.43
C VAL A 33 6.69 11.95 4.22
N LEU A 34 6.13 12.57 3.17
CA LEU A 34 5.84 11.91 1.89
C LEU A 34 7.12 11.39 1.23
N TYR A 35 8.14 12.24 1.17
CA TYR A 35 9.43 11.87 0.56
C TYR A 35 10.08 10.71 1.31
N VAL A 36 10.09 10.74 2.65
CA VAL A 36 10.70 9.69 3.46
C VAL A 36 9.95 8.36 3.34
N ALA A 37 8.62 8.37 3.28
CA ALA A 37 7.84 7.14 3.09
C ALA A 37 8.06 6.48 1.72
N VAL A 38 8.08 7.28 0.66
CA VAL A 38 8.35 6.81 -0.71
C VAL A 38 9.79 6.30 -0.83
N ALA A 39 10.75 6.99 -0.22
CA ALA A 39 12.15 6.60 -0.19
C ALA A 39 12.38 5.28 0.58
N VAL A 40 11.66 5.05 1.68
CA VAL A 40 11.77 3.78 2.44
C VAL A 40 11.26 2.59 1.63
N LEU A 41 10.12 2.70 0.93
CA LEU A 41 9.62 1.59 0.09
C LEU A 41 10.58 1.25 -1.05
N ALA A 42 11.07 2.26 -1.78
CA ALA A 42 12.04 2.05 -2.86
C ALA A 42 13.37 1.51 -2.34
N GLY A 43 13.81 1.99 -1.17
CA GLY A 43 15.02 1.53 -0.49
C GLY A 43 14.93 0.08 -0.01
N LEU A 44 13.80 -0.32 0.60
CA LEU A 44 13.56 -1.70 1.05
C LEU A 44 13.39 -2.66 -0.14
N GLY A 45 12.66 -2.23 -1.17
CA GLY A 45 12.53 -2.97 -2.42
C GLY A 45 13.88 -3.28 -3.05
N THR A 46 14.78 -2.29 -3.11
CA THR A 46 16.16 -2.49 -3.58
C THR A 46 16.96 -3.37 -2.61
N ARG A 47 16.90 -3.10 -1.30
CA ARG A 47 17.70 -3.78 -0.27
C ARG A 47 17.44 -5.28 -0.21
N PHE A 48 16.20 -5.69 -0.43
CA PHE A 48 15.82 -7.09 -0.32
C PHE A 48 15.62 -7.77 -1.68
N ALA A 49 15.91 -7.12 -2.80
CA ALA A 49 15.81 -7.74 -4.11
C ALA A 49 16.64 -9.04 -4.17
N GLY A 50 15.98 -10.19 -4.39
CA GLY A 50 16.63 -11.50 -4.50
C GLY A 50 17.07 -12.15 -3.18
N ALA A 51 16.79 -11.55 -2.02
CA ALA A 51 17.15 -12.14 -0.72
C ALA A 51 16.20 -13.29 -0.31
N GLN A 52 16.78 -14.43 0.07
CA GLN A 52 16.07 -15.53 0.73
C GLN A 52 15.60 -15.08 2.11
N GLY A 53 14.32 -15.33 2.46
CA GLY A 53 13.76 -14.98 3.77
C GLY A 53 13.46 -13.49 3.99
N ARG A 54 13.34 -12.70 2.91
CA ARG A 54 12.97 -11.28 3.01
C ARG A 54 11.51 -11.07 3.44
N PRO A 55 11.17 -9.92 4.05
CA PRO A 55 9.79 -9.59 4.37
C PRO A 55 8.93 -9.44 3.11
N LEU A 56 7.64 -9.75 3.24
CA LEU A 56 6.63 -9.48 2.24
C LEU A 56 6.40 -7.96 2.16
N LEU A 57 6.56 -7.39 0.97
CA LEU A 57 6.40 -5.95 0.74
C LEU A 57 5.03 -5.65 0.13
N VAL A 58 4.15 -5.03 0.92
CA VAL A 58 2.79 -4.65 0.50
C VAL A 58 2.70 -3.12 0.42
N GLY A 59 2.41 -2.58 -0.77
CA GLY A 59 2.18 -1.15 -0.98
C GLY A 59 0.70 -0.78 -0.99
N PHE A 60 0.39 0.47 -0.65
CA PHE A 60 -0.94 1.06 -0.83
C PHE A 60 -0.84 2.28 -1.75
N ALA A 61 -1.77 2.36 -2.70
CA ALA A 61 -1.87 3.43 -3.69
C ALA A 61 -3.29 3.99 -3.69
N ALA A 62 -3.38 5.32 -3.80
CA ALA A 62 -4.63 6.02 -4.07
C ALA A 62 -4.52 6.59 -5.49
N GLU A 63 -5.46 6.26 -6.35
CA GLU A 63 -5.47 6.64 -7.76
C GLU A 63 -6.78 7.35 -8.09
N THR A 64 -6.71 8.40 -8.89
CA THR A 64 -7.90 9.14 -9.37
C THR A 64 -8.35 8.67 -10.74
N GLU A 65 -7.47 8.03 -11.50
CA GLU A 65 -7.69 7.51 -12.84
C GLU A 65 -6.71 6.37 -13.12
N ARG A 66 -6.96 5.60 -14.19
CA ARG A 66 -6.06 4.52 -14.68
C ARG A 66 -5.52 3.64 -13.53
N VAL A 67 -6.40 3.31 -12.59
CA VAL A 67 -6.07 2.76 -11.26
C VAL A 67 -5.15 1.56 -11.37
N GLU A 68 -5.52 0.58 -12.20
CA GLU A 68 -4.77 -0.66 -12.35
C GLU A 68 -3.41 -0.43 -13.00
N GLU A 69 -3.34 0.37 -14.08
CA GLU A 69 -2.10 0.65 -14.79
C GLU A 69 -1.10 1.39 -13.89
N ASN A 70 -1.55 2.46 -13.22
CA ASN A 70 -0.72 3.22 -12.28
C ASN A 70 -0.22 2.34 -11.12
N ALA A 71 -1.06 1.42 -10.65
CA ALA A 71 -0.70 0.50 -9.58
C ALA A 71 0.32 -0.56 -10.05
N ARG A 72 0.16 -1.14 -11.25
CA ARG A 72 1.15 -2.07 -11.85
C ARG A 72 2.51 -1.40 -12.01
N ASP A 73 2.51 -0.16 -12.48
CA ASP A 73 3.70 0.67 -12.61
C ASP A 73 4.40 0.88 -11.26
N LYS A 74 3.64 1.20 -10.19
CA LYS A 74 4.18 1.39 -8.84
C LYS A 74 4.68 0.09 -8.22
N LEU A 75 3.98 -1.02 -8.43
CA LEU A 75 4.37 -2.38 -8.03
C LEU A 75 5.75 -2.74 -8.60
N ALA A 76 5.93 -2.54 -9.91
CA ALA A 76 7.20 -2.81 -10.59
C ALA A 76 8.30 -1.83 -10.15
N ARG A 77 8.05 -0.50 -10.21
CA ARG A 77 9.04 0.53 -9.87
C ARG A 77 9.54 0.45 -8.43
N LYS A 78 8.69 0.03 -7.48
CA LYS A 78 9.05 -0.08 -6.05
C LYS A 78 9.44 -1.49 -5.63
N ASN A 79 9.50 -2.45 -6.57
CA ASN A 79 9.83 -3.83 -6.31
C ASN A 79 8.99 -4.45 -5.17
N LEU A 80 7.66 -4.26 -5.21
CA LEU A 80 6.72 -4.78 -4.20
C LEU A 80 6.28 -6.21 -4.53
N ASP A 81 5.70 -6.91 -3.56
CA ASP A 81 5.07 -8.22 -3.76
C ASP A 81 3.58 -8.10 -4.04
N LEU A 82 2.94 -7.17 -3.33
CA LEU A 82 1.55 -6.79 -3.53
C LEU A 82 1.42 -5.26 -3.56
N ILE A 83 0.42 -4.77 -4.29
CA ILE A 83 -0.06 -3.40 -4.16
C ILE A 83 -1.58 -3.38 -4.07
N VAL A 84 -2.11 -2.57 -3.15
CA VAL A 84 -3.53 -2.32 -2.95
C VAL A 84 -3.84 -0.93 -3.46
N ALA A 85 -4.63 -0.84 -4.54
CA ALA A 85 -4.98 0.42 -5.19
C ALA A 85 -6.45 0.76 -4.92
N ASN A 86 -6.69 1.93 -4.34
CA ASN A 86 -8.03 2.47 -4.12
C ASN A 86 -8.32 3.55 -5.17
N GLU A 87 -9.50 3.51 -5.78
CA GLU A 87 -9.99 4.62 -6.61
C GLU A 87 -10.58 5.71 -5.72
N VAL A 88 -10.02 6.91 -5.77
CA VAL A 88 -10.40 8.03 -4.88
C VAL A 88 -11.06 9.19 -5.62
N SER A 89 -11.53 8.96 -6.85
CA SER A 89 -12.10 9.97 -7.76
C SER A 89 -13.31 10.72 -7.16
N GLN A 90 -14.08 10.07 -6.28
CA GLN A 90 -15.28 10.64 -5.62
C GLN A 90 -15.06 11.02 -4.14
N GLY A 91 -13.80 11.02 -3.67
CA GLY A 91 -13.45 11.35 -2.28
C GLY A 91 -13.41 10.15 -1.33
N PHE A 92 -12.73 10.31 -0.19
CA PHE A 92 -12.42 9.24 0.78
C PHE A 92 -13.59 8.89 1.74
N ALA A 93 -14.74 9.54 1.58
CA ALA A 93 -15.79 9.61 2.60
C ALA A 93 -16.95 8.61 2.42
N GLY A 94 -16.80 7.62 1.53
CA GLY A 94 -17.77 6.52 1.40
C GLY A 94 -17.66 5.49 2.52
N ASP A 95 -18.80 4.93 2.91
CA ASP A 95 -18.86 3.73 3.78
C ASP A 95 -18.48 2.45 3.04
N GLU A 96 -18.57 2.48 1.70
CA GLU A 96 -18.18 1.40 0.81
C GLU A 96 -16.81 1.72 0.18
N ASN A 97 -15.81 0.90 0.52
CA ASN A 97 -14.48 0.95 -0.07
C ASN A 97 -14.39 -0.11 -1.18
N ARG A 98 -13.77 0.25 -2.30
CA ARG A 98 -13.40 -0.70 -3.36
C ARG A 98 -11.91 -0.58 -3.65
N VAL A 99 -11.20 -1.69 -3.59
CA VAL A 99 -9.77 -1.74 -3.89
C VAL A 99 -9.45 -2.83 -4.89
N VAL A 100 -8.46 -2.56 -5.74
CA VAL A 100 -7.83 -3.56 -6.62
C VAL A 100 -6.53 -3.98 -5.96
N VAL A 101 -6.36 -5.28 -5.74
CA VAL A 101 -5.12 -5.87 -5.22
C VAL A 101 -4.39 -6.53 -6.38
N LEU A 102 -3.13 -6.15 -6.59
CA LEU A 102 -2.28 -6.66 -7.67
C LEU A 102 -1.04 -7.31 -7.09
N GLY A 103 -0.72 -8.51 -7.58
CA GLY A 103 0.47 -9.25 -7.22
C GLY A 103 1.56 -9.19 -8.28
N ARG A 104 2.82 -9.32 -7.83
CA ARG A 104 3.99 -9.41 -8.71
C ARG A 104 3.89 -10.59 -9.70
N ASP A 105 3.21 -11.65 -9.30
CA ASP A 105 2.91 -12.85 -10.11
C ASP A 105 1.85 -12.61 -11.20
N GLY A 106 1.35 -11.38 -11.33
CA GLY A 106 0.26 -11.03 -12.25
C GLY A 106 -1.13 -11.22 -11.64
N GLY A 107 -1.23 -11.73 -10.40
CA GLY A 107 -2.48 -11.91 -9.69
C GLY A 107 -3.28 -10.62 -9.57
N ARG A 108 -4.60 -10.72 -9.71
CA ARG A 108 -5.55 -9.61 -9.61
C ARG A 108 -6.73 -10.04 -8.75
N ALA A 109 -7.11 -9.19 -7.80
CA ALA A 109 -8.33 -9.35 -7.02
C ALA A 109 -9.01 -8.00 -6.83
N GLU A 110 -10.33 -8.00 -6.77
CA GLU A 110 -11.12 -6.84 -6.36
C GLU A 110 -11.75 -7.15 -5.00
N LEU A 111 -11.62 -6.21 -4.07
CA LEU A 111 -12.24 -6.28 -2.75
C LEU A 111 -13.17 -5.09 -2.60
N ALA A 112 -14.40 -5.33 -2.15
CA ALA A 112 -15.38 -4.28 -1.91
C ALA A 112 -16.14 -4.53 -0.60
N GLY A 113 -16.56 -3.46 0.05
CA GLY A 113 -17.38 -3.52 1.26
C GLY A 113 -16.98 -2.44 2.27
N THR A 114 -17.33 -2.67 3.55
CA THR A 114 -16.92 -1.74 4.61
C THR A 114 -15.40 -1.71 4.75
N LYS A 115 -14.85 -0.62 5.31
CA LYS A 115 -13.41 -0.50 5.60
C LYS A 115 -12.86 -1.73 6.36
N ARG A 116 -13.66 -2.27 7.29
CA ARG A 116 -13.31 -3.46 8.06
C ARG A 116 -13.33 -4.73 7.22
N ALA A 117 -14.40 -4.95 6.44
CA ALA A 117 -14.50 -6.12 5.57
C ALA A 117 -13.37 -6.17 4.53
N VAL A 118 -12.99 -5.03 3.95
CA VAL A 118 -11.85 -4.94 3.03
C VAL A 118 -10.52 -5.23 3.75
N ALA A 119 -10.34 -4.75 4.97
CA ALA A 119 -9.14 -5.02 5.76
C ALA A 119 -9.01 -6.51 6.12
N ASP A 120 -10.11 -7.15 6.52
CA ASP A 120 -10.14 -8.58 6.86
C ASP A 120 -9.82 -9.44 5.60
N ALA A 121 -10.47 -9.15 4.48
CA ALA A 121 -10.22 -9.85 3.21
C ALA A 121 -8.79 -9.63 2.68
N LEU A 122 -8.23 -8.44 2.86
CA LEU A 122 -6.84 -8.16 2.51
C LEU A 122 -5.88 -8.95 3.41
N TRP A 123 -6.16 -9.04 4.71
CA TRP A 123 -5.33 -9.80 5.64
C TRP A 123 -5.31 -11.29 5.30
N ASP A 124 -6.46 -11.89 4.98
CA ASP A 124 -6.53 -13.28 4.55
C ASP A 124 -5.65 -13.56 3.32
N ARG A 125 -5.61 -12.60 2.38
CA ARG A 125 -4.78 -12.71 1.19
C ARG A 125 -3.30 -12.54 1.46
N ILE A 126 -2.92 -11.62 2.35
CA ILE A 126 -1.54 -11.46 2.82
C ILE A 126 -1.07 -12.73 3.52
N ARG A 127 -1.90 -13.31 4.38
CA ARG A 127 -1.59 -14.53 5.13
C ARG A 127 -1.32 -15.73 4.23
N ALA A 128 -1.99 -15.83 3.08
CA ALA A 128 -1.77 -16.89 2.10
C ALA A 128 -0.41 -16.80 1.38
N LEU A 129 0.34 -15.70 1.54
CA LEU A 129 1.66 -15.47 0.94
C LEU A 129 2.82 -15.59 1.94
N LEU A 130 2.51 -15.88 3.22
CA LEU A 130 3.49 -16.08 4.29
C LEU A 130 3.79 -17.56 4.48
#